data_AF-A0A9X6S307-F1
#
_entry.id   AF-A0A9X6S307-F1
#
_cell.length_a   1.000
_cell.length_b   1.000
_cell.length_c   1.000
_cell.angle_alpha   90.00
_cell.angle_beta   90.00
_cell.angle_gamma   90.00
#
_symmetry.space_group_name_H-M   'P 1'
#
loop_
_entity.id
_entity.type
_entity.pdbx_description
1 polymer ?
#
loop_
_entity_poly.entity_id
_entity_poly.type
_entity_poly.pdbx_seq_one_letter_code
_entity_poly.pdbx_strand_id
1 'polypeptide(L)' 'MNLKKELTKLVEKEVEDIKEKNKAKNIGELIKDESTISTLKNIYDTRDLLLELYDIDEES' A
#
# COMPACT_ATOMS: atom_id res chain seq x y z
N MET A 1 -7.02 13.45 -14.07
CA MET A 1 -6.47 13.27 -12.71
C MET A 1 -5.58 12.04 -12.77
N ASN A 2 -4.40 12.01 -12.15
CA ASN A 2 -3.53 10.82 -12.25
C ASN A 2 -3.76 9.95 -11.01
N LEU A 3 -4.82 9.15 -11.03
CA LEU A 3 -5.24 8.29 -9.91
C LEU A 3 -4.10 7.39 -9.44
N LYS A 4 -3.32 6.82 -10.38
CA LYS A 4 -2.12 6.03 -10.08
C LYS A 4 -1.12 6.77 -9.20
N LYS A 5 -0.85 8.04 -9.49
CA LYS A 5 0.06 8.86 -8.70
C LYS A 5 -0.50 9.16 -7.31
N GLU A 6 -1.80 9.36 -7.19
CA GLU A 6 -2.46 9.65 -5.91
C GLU A 6 -2.52 8.42 -5.00
N LEU A 7 -2.93 7.28 -5.54
CA LEU A 7 -2.96 6.01 -4.80
C LEU A 7 -1.56 5.55 -4.39
N THR A 8 -0.55 5.75 -5.24
CA THR A 8 0.85 5.44 -4.89
C THR A 8 1.30 6.25 -3.67
N LYS A 9 1.00 7.56 -3.62
CA LYS A 9 1.33 8.41 -2.46
C LYS A 9 0.61 7.99 -1.19
N LEU A 10 -0.66 7.57 -1.32
CA LEU A 10 -1.44 7.08 -0.18
C LEU A 10 -0.78 5.82 0.41
N VAL A 11 -0.43 4.85 -0.44
CA VAL A 11 0.25 3.63 -0.02
C VAL A 11 1.60 3.92 0.62
N GLU A 12 2.41 4.80 0.02
CA GLU A 12 3.70 5.20 0.61
C GLU A 12 3.55 5.78 2.01
N LYS A 13 2.54 6.63 2.22
CA LYS A 13 2.26 7.22 3.53
C LYS A 13 1.85 6.15 4.56
N GLU A 14 0.92 5.26 4.21
CA GLU A 14 0.47 4.19 5.12
C GLU A 14 1.62 3.25 5.50
N VAL A 15 2.50 2.92 4.55
CA VAL A 15 3.69 2.10 4.80
C VAL A 15 4.65 2.81 5.76
N GLU A 16 4.84 4.12 5.61
CA GLU A 16 5.69 4.91 6.52
C GLU A 16 5.10 4.97 7.93
N ASP A 17 3.79 5.21 8.07
CA ASP A 17 3.10 5.19 9.36
C ASP A 17 3.25 3.83 10.07
N ILE A 18 3.23 2.72 9.31
CA ILE A 18 3.47 1.37 9.83
C ILE A 18 4.92 1.21 10.30
N LYS A 19 5.91 1.73 9.57
CA LYS A 19 7.32 1.70 10.00
C LYS A 19 7.52 2.46 11.31
N GLU A 20 6.95 3.67 11.40
CA GLU A 20 7.07 4.51 12.59
C GLU A 20 6.44 3.85 13.82
N LYS A 21 5.21 3.30 13.68
CA LYS A 21 4.52 2.57 14.76
C LYS A 21 5.31 1.37 15.26
N ASN A 22 5.90 0.61 14.34
CA ASN A 22 6.69 -0.57 14.68
C ASN A 22 8.13 -0.24 15.12
N LYS A 23 8.53 1.04 15.09
CA LYS A 23 9.93 1.48 15.31
C LYS A 23 10.93 0.72 14.43
N ALA A 24 10.48 0.25 13.28
CA ALA A 24 11.26 -0.61 12.40
C ALA A 24 12.25 0.25 11.62
N LYS A 25 13.54 -0.08 11.70
CA LYS A 25 14.61 0.63 10.98
C LYS A 25 14.75 0.17 9.54
N ASN A 26 14.22 -1.00 9.21
CA ASN A 26 14.26 -1.59 7.88
C ASN A 26 13.13 -2.62 7.71
N ILE A 27 12.91 -3.03 6.46
CA ILE A 27 11.87 -4.00 6.12
C ILE A 27 12.08 -5.38 6.77
N GLY A 28 13.33 -5.74 7.06
CA GLY A 28 13.71 -6.96 7.77
C GLY A 28 13.16 -7.04 9.20
N GLU A 29 12.88 -5.90 9.83
CA GLU A 29 12.26 -5.81 11.15
C GLU A 29 10.73 -5.87 11.07
N LEU A 30 10.14 -5.38 9.96
CA LEU A 30 8.70 -5.47 9.69
C LEU A 30 8.24 -6.89 9.33
N ILE A 31 9.07 -7.63 8.59
CA ILE A 31 8.72 -8.99 8.12
C ILE A 31 8.81 -10.07 9.21
N LYS A 32 9.25 -9.73 10.44
CA LYS A 32 9.24 -10.68 11.57
C LYS A 32 7.86 -10.86 12.17
N ASP A 33 6.92 -9.98 11.82
CA ASP A 33 5.54 -9.99 12.27
C ASP A 33 4.61 -10.27 11.08
N GLU A 34 4.02 -11.47 11.07
CA GLU A 34 3.08 -11.92 10.02
C GLU A 34 1.85 -11.00 9.89
N SER A 35 1.44 -10.36 10.99
CA SER A 35 0.31 -9.42 10.97
C SER A 35 0.65 -8.12 10.23
N THR A 36 1.86 -7.62 10.43
CA THR A 36 2.40 -6.48 9.69
C THR A 36 2.56 -6.79 8.21
N ILE A 37 3.05 -7.99 7.85
CA ILE A 37 3.13 -8.43 6.45
C ILE A 37 1.74 -8.48 5.81
N SER A 38 0.76 -9.07 6.49
CA SER A 38 -0.61 -9.18 5.97
C SER A 38 -1.25 -7.81 5.76
N THR A 39 -0.98 -6.87 6.66
CA THR A 39 -1.45 -5.48 6.55
C THR A 39 -0.85 -4.78 5.33
N LEU A 40 0.48 -4.88 5.15
CA LEU A 40 1.16 -4.29 4.00
C LEU A 40 0.64 -4.89 2.68
N LYS A 41 0.47 -6.21 2.62
CA LYS A 41 -0.09 -6.90 1.46
C LYS A 41 -1.48 -6.35 1.11
N ASN A 42 -2.38 -6.27 2.09
CA ASN A 42 -3.74 -5.76 1.86
C ASN A 42 -3.75 -4.32 1.32
N ILE A 43 -2.82 -3.46 1.77
CA ILE A 43 -2.68 -2.08 1.29
C ILE A 43 -2.31 -2.07 -0.21
N TYR A 44 -1.33 -2.89 -0.61
CA TYR A 44 -0.92 -2.99 -2.01
C TYR A 44 -2.00 -3.64 -2.89
N ASP A 45 -2.63 -4.72 -2.42
CA ASP A 45 -3.72 -5.40 -3.14
C ASP A 45 -4.92 -4.45 -3.36
N THR A 46 -5.25 -3.63 -2.35
CA THR A 46 -6.32 -2.63 -2.46
C THR A 46 -5.99 -1.55 -3.49
N ARG A 47 -4.73 -1.08 -3.53
CA ARG A 47 -4.27 -0.10 -4.54
C ARG A 47 -4.49 -0.66 -5.95
N ASP A 48 -4.07 -1.91 -6.17
CA ASP A 48 -4.13 -2.52 -7.49
C ASP A 48 -5.57 -2.75 -7.93
N LEU A 49 -6.44 -3.22 -7.03
CA LEU A 49 -7.88 -3.33 -7.30
C LEU A 49 -8.51 -1.98 -7.70
N LEU A 50 -8.17 -0.88 -7.00
CA LEU A 50 -8.69 0.44 -7.32
C LEU A 50 -8.20 0.97 -8.68
N LEU A 51 -6.98 0.60 -9.08
CA LEU A 51 -6.46 0.93 -10.40
C LEU A 51 -7.15 0.11 -11.50
N GLU A 52 -7.34 -1.18 -11.28
CA GLU A 52 -8.08 -2.05 -12.20
C GLU A 52 -9.51 -1.55 -12.42
N LEU A 53 -10.23 -1.19 -11.35
CA LEU A 53 -11.59 -0.65 -11.45
C LEU A 53 -11.63 0.67 -12.23
N TYR A 54 -10.64 1.53 -12.04
CA TYR A 54 -10.55 2.79 -12.77
C TYR A 54 -10.22 2.60 -14.25
N ASP A 55 -9.28 1.70 -14.57
CA ASP A 55 -8.91 1.39 -15.95
C ASP A 55 -10.10 0.75 -16.71
N ILE A 56 -10.91 -0.08 -16.04
CA ILE A 56 -12.16 -0.63 -16.59
C ILE A 56 -13.16 0.48 -16.94
N ASP A 57 -13.29 1.50 -16.07
CA ASP A 57 -14.19 2.63 -16.30
C ASP A 57 -13.69 3.60 -17.41
N GLU A 58 -12.37 3.71 -17.64
CA GLU A 58 -11.82 4.53 -18.74
C GLU A 58 -11.90 3.84 -20.13
N GLU A 59 -11.95 2.50 -20.19
CA GLU A 59 -12.12 1.73 -21.43
C GLU A 59 -13.59 1.55 -21.87
N SER A 60 -14.56 2.03 -21.08
CA SER A 60 -16.02 1.90 -21.29
C SER A 60 -16.65 3.15 -21.93
#